data_AF-A0A7S4NPL1-F1
#
_entry.id   AF-A0A7S4NPL1-F1
#
_cell.length_a   1.000
_cell.length_b   1.000
_cell.length_c   1.000
_cell.angle_alpha   90.00
_cell.angle_beta   90.00
_cell.angle_gamma   90.00
#
_symmetry.space_group_name_H-M   'P 1'
#
loop_
_entity.id
_entity.type
_entity.pdbx_description
1 polymer ?
#
loop_
_entity_poly.entity_id
_entity_poly.type
_entity_poly.pdbx_seq_one_letter_code
_entity_poly.pdbx_strand_id
1 'polypeptide(L)'
;DVKYQVHQLEQAFPKLKLLDRTSLTINGVKVLGTTLWSHIPQHAYKEAEDFLNDFRLIYHRRNNSNKKYSVLRAEVADRWFNEELAWLEGEIRKVEKNQPILVVTHHTPLLQGTSHPRFKWPGADGPNTHLANHCFSTDLKHVLERVDVWVCGHTHFNFDFREARKGRGGRVVSN
;
A
#
# COMPACT_ATOMS: atom_id res chain seq x y z
N ASP A 1 -14.09 -7.87 17.12
CA ASP A 1 -13.16 -7.89 15.97
C ASP A 1 -13.19 -6.50 15.36
N VAL A 2 -12.04 -5.87 15.12
CA VAL A 2 -11.98 -4.47 14.64
C VAL A 2 -12.70 -4.34 13.29
N LYS A 3 -12.56 -5.33 12.39
CA LYS A 3 -13.26 -5.31 11.10
C LYS A 3 -14.78 -5.34 11.26
N TYR A 4 -15.27 -6.09 12.24
CA TYR A 4 -16.69 -6.12 12.58
C TYR A 4 -17.17 -4.76 13.10
N GLN A 5 -16.40 -4.11 14.00
CA GLN A 5 -16.73 -2.78 14.51
C GLN A 5 -16.75 -1.72 13.39
N VAL A 6 -15.77 -1.75 12.48
CA VAL A 6 -15.76 -0.84 11.33
C VAL A 6 -16.95 -1.09 10.42
N HIS A 7 -17.33 -2.34 10.20
CA HIS A 7 -18.53 -2.64 9.41
C HIS A 7 -19.81 -2.06 10.03
N GLN A 8 -19.93 -2.09 11.37
CA GLN A 8 -21.05 -1.43 12.07
C GLN A 8 -21.02 0.10 11.86
N LEU A 9 -19.83 0.72 11.82
CA LEU A 9 -19.71 2.15 11.52
C LEU A 9 -20.10 2.48 10.07
N GLU A 10 -19.72 1.66 9.08
CA GLU A 10 -20.16 1.86 7.70
C GLU A 10 -21.69 1.79 7.56
N GLN A 11 -22.35 0.92 8.34
CA GLN A 11 -23.82 0.84 8.38
C GLN A 11 -24.46 2.07 9.03
N ALA A 12 -23.86 2.59 10.11
CA ALA A 12 -24.34 3.78 10.81
C ALA A 12 -24.10 5.08 10.03
N PHE A 13 -23.05 5.13 9.21
CA PHE A 13 -22.63 6.31 8.47
C PHE A 13 -22.53 6.00 6.96
N PRO A 14 -23.58 6.22 6.17
CA PRO A 14 -23.62 5.83 4.74
C PRO A 14 -22.54 6.46 3.85
N LYS A 15 -21.91 7.55 4.31
CA LYS A 15 -20.82 8.23 3.62
C LYS A 15 -19.43 7.79 4.09
N LEU A 16 -19.36 6.85 5.03
CA LEU A 16 -18.12 6.24 5.51
C LEU A 16 -17.90 4.92 4.78
N LYS A 17 -16.73 4.79 4.15
CA LYS A 17 -16.29 3.53 3.54
C LYS A 17 -14.88 3.22 3.99
N LEU A 18 -14.65 2.01 4.50
CA LEU A 18 -13.31 1.50 4.75
C LEU A 18 -12.71 0.97 3.44
N LEU A 19 -11.50 1.40 3.14
CA LEU A 19 -10.73 0.93 2.01
C LEU A 19 -9.66 -0.08 2.46
N ASP A 20 -10.07 -1.33 2.69
CA ASP A 20 -9.19 -2.48 2.94
C ASP A 20 -9.58 -3.58 1.94
N ARG A 21 -8.80 -3.72 0.85
CA ARG A 21 -9.13 -4.53 -0.33
C ARG A 21 -10.59 -4.36 -0.77
N THR A 22 -11.03 -3.11 -0.84
CA THR A 22 -12.40 -2.73 -1.15
C THR A 22 -12.43 -1.76 -2.32
N SER A 23 -13.43 -1.90 -3.18
CA SER A 23 -13.65 -1.00 -4.31
C SER A 23 -15.06 -0.41 -4.30
N LEU A 24 -15.19 0.77 -4.89
CA LEU A 24 -16.47 1.46 -5.09
C LEU A 24 -16.38 2.37 -6.31
N THR A 25 -17.53 2.81 -6.81
CA THR A 25 -17.59 3.78 -7.90
C THR A 25 -18.23 5.07 -7.40
N ILE A 26 -17.54 6.20 -7.57
CA ILE A 26 -18.04 7.52 -7.21
C ILE A 26 -18.02 8.38 -8.47
N ASN A 27 -19.18 8.87 -8.91
CA ASN A 27 -19.34 9.72 -10.09
C ASN A 27 -18.62 9.16 -11.34
N GLY A 28 -18.71 7.85 -11.56
CA GLY A 28 -18.07 7.15 -12.69
C GLY A 28 -16.60 6.78 -12.47
N VAL A 29 -15.92 7.27 -11.42
CA VAL A 29 -14.53 6.91 -11.10
C VAL A 29 -14.52 5.63 -10.28
N LYS A 30 -13.75 4.62 -10.73
CA LYS A 30 -13.48 3.42 -9.94
C LYS A 30 -12.42 3.75 -8.89
N VAL A 31 -12.81 3.69 -7.62
CA VAL A 31 -11.92 3.85 -6.48
C VAL A 31 -11.54 2.48 -5.95
N LEU A 32 -10.23 2.20 -5.90
CA LEU A 32 -9.66 0.97 -5.37
C LEU A 32 -8.82 1.33 -4.15
N GLY A 33 -9.02 0.69 -3.01
CA GLY A 33 -8.15 0.97 -1.88
C GLY A 33 -7.89 -0.20 -0.95
N THR A 34 -6.69 -0.15 -0.39
CA THR A 34 -6.10 -1.16 0.50
C THR A 34 -4.96 -0.52 1.26
N THR A 35 -4.49 -1.12 2.36
CA THR A 35 -3.31 -0.59 3.08
C THR A 35 -2.09 -0.58 2.16
N LEU A 36 -1.94 -1.67 1.40
CA LEU A 36 -0.77 -1.99 0.58
C LEU A 36 0.47 -1.94 1.45
N TRP A 37 0.67 -2.91 2.33
CA TRP A 37 1.94 -3.07 3.03
C TRP A 37 3.09 -3.07 2.01
N SER A 38 4.29 -2.63 2.38
CA SER A 38 5.41 -2.69 1.43
C SER A 38 5.94 -4.13 1.26
N HIS A 39 6.47 -4.42 0.08
CA HIS A 39 7.25 -5.63 -0.16
C HIS A 39 8.54 -5.59 0.66
N ILE A 40 8.70 -6.56 1.55
CA ILE A 40 9.92 -6.72 2.33
C ILE A 40 10.57 -8.02 1.88
N PRO A 41 11.71 -7.99 1.17
CA PRO A 41 12.36 -9.24 0.77
C PRO A 41 12.89 -9.96 2.00
N GLN A 42 12.96 -11.30 1.94
CA GLN A 42 13.31 -12.15 3.09
C GLN A 42 14.63 -11.75 3.77
N HIS A 43 15.63 -11.32 2.99
CA HIS A 43 16.93 -10.89 3.52
C HIS A 43 16.85 -9.59 4.35
N ALA A 44 15.78 -8.79 4.19
CA ALA A 44 15.52 -7.57 4.93
C ALA A 44 14.65 -7.77 6.18
N TYR A 45 14.06 -8.96 6.40
CA TYR A 45 13.11 -9.20 7.50
C TYR A 45 13.66 -8.84 8.86
N LYS A 46 14.86 -9.30 9.19
CA LYS A 46 15.46 -9.03 10.51
C LYS A 46 15.63 -7.53 10.74
N GLU A 47 16.17 -6.83 9.74
CA GLU A 47 16.41 -5.39 9.85
C GLU A 47 15.10 -4.61 9.90
N ALA A 48 14.09 -4.99 9.11
CA ALA A 48 12.75 -4.43 9.18
C ALA A 48 12.15 -4.54 10.59
N GLU A 49 12.21 -5.74 11.19
CA GLU A 49 11.70 -6.01 12.54
C GLU A 49 12.47 -5.28 13.65
N ASP A 50 13.78 -5.11 13.47
CA ASP A 50 14.65 -4.37 14.38
C ASP A 50 14.53 -2.83 14.19
N PHE A 51 14.03 -2.36 13.05
CA PHE A 51 13.94 -0.93 12.74
C PHE A 51 12.55 -0.33 13.05
N LEU A 52 11.47 -0.97 12.57
CA LEU A 52 10.12 -0.42 12.68
C LEU A 52 9.39 -0.84 13.95
N ASN A 53 8.66 0.11 14.53
CA ASN A 53 7.78 -0.15 15.67
C ASN A 53 6.56 -1.00 15.31
N ASP A 54 6.20 -1.07 14.03
CA ASP A 54 5.13 -1.90 13.50
C ASP A 54 5.29 -3.36 13.97
N PHE A 55 6.50 -3.89 13.90
CA PHE A 55 6.85 -5.25 14.31
C PHE A 55 7.04 -5.43 15.83
N ARG A 56 6.73 -4.40 16.61
CA ARG A 56 6.75 -4.40 18.08
C ARG A 56 5.37 -4.12 18.68
N LEU A 57 4.60 -3.25 18.02
CA LEU A 57 3.37 -2.68 18.57
C LEU A 57 2.10 -3.13 17.82
N ILE A 58 2.21 -3.63 16.59
CA ILE A 58 1.06 -4.14 15.83
C ILE A 58 0.88 -5.62 16.12
N TYR A 59 -0.36 -6.01 16.39
CA TYR A 59 -0.75 -7.40 16.63
C TYR A 59 -1.78 -7.85 15.62
N HIS A 60 -1.66 -9.11 15.17
CA HIS A 60 -2.62 -9.72 14.26
C HIS A 60 -3.20 -11.00 14.85
N ARG A 61 -4.41 -11.35 14.41
CA ARG A 61 -5.09 -12.56 14.87
C ARG A 61 -4.41 -13.80 14.31
N ARG A 62 -4.20 -14.81 15.15
CA ARG A 62 -3.76 -16.14 14.71
C ARG A 62 -4.98 -17.03 14.48
N ASN A 63 -5.07 -17.66 13.32
CA ASN A 63 -6.22 -18.51 13.00
C ASN A 63 -6.18 -19.88 13.69
N ASN A 64 -5.05 -20.31 14.26
CA ASN A 64 -4.89 -21.63 14.89
C ASN A 64 -3.88 -21.62 16.05
N SER A 65 -4.13 -20.88 17.14
CA SER A 65 -3.26 -20.96 18.32
C SER A 65 -3.97 -20.65 19.63
N ASN A 66 -3.50 -21.24 20.73
CA ASN A 66 -3.98 -20.94 22.10
C ASN A 66 -3.83 -19.44 22.46
N LYS A 67 -2.97 -18.70 21.75
CA LYS A 67 -2.89 -17.24 21.81
C LYS A 67 -3.68 -16.62 20.66
N LYS A 68 -4.69 -15.81 20.98
CA LYS A 68 -5.57 -15.16 19.99
C LYS A 68 -4.84 -14.18 19.07
N TYR A 69 -3.76 -13.57 19.56
CA TYR A 69 -2.98 -12.56 18.84
C TYR A 69 -1.48 -12.84 18.92
N SER A 70 -0.74 -12.41 17.90
CA SER A 70 0.72 -12.34 17.90
C SER A 70 1.19 -11.01 17.31
N VAL A 71 2.36 -10.55 17.75
CA VAL A 71 3.02 -9.41 17.14
C VAL A 71 3.21 -9.64 15.63
N LEU A 72 3.08 -8.57 14.85
CA LEU A 72 3.34 -8.58 13.42
C LEU A 72 4.81 -8.95 13.17
N ARG A 73 5.03 -9.74 12.12
CA ARG A 73 6.35 -10.12 11.61
C ARG A 73 6.49 -9.65 10.18
N ALA A 74 7.72 -9.38 9.73
CA ALA A 74 7.97 -8.89 8.38
C ALA A 74 7.44 -9.88 7.32
N GLU A 75 7.58 -11.18 7.56
CA GLU A 75 7.00 -12.24 6.72
C GLU A 75 5.46 -12.13 6.58
N VAL A 76 4.78 -11.75 7.66
CA VAL A 76 3.32 -11.59 7.64
C VAL A 76 2.91 -10.34 6.87
N ALA A 77 3.65 -9.24 7.04
CA ALA A 77 3.43 -8.01 6.30
C ALA A 77 3.69 -8.21 4.80
N ASP A 78 4.77 -8.92 4.43
CA ASP A 78 5.08 -9.24 3.04
C ASP A 78 4.02 -10.15 2.40
N ARG A 79 3.49 -11.12 3.15
CA ARG A 79 2.34 -11.91 2.69
C ARG A 79 1.10 -11.03 2.45
N TRP A 80 0.80 -10.10 3.36
CA TRP A 80 -0.32 -9.18 3.17
C TRP A 80 -0.13 -8.29 1.94
N PHE A 81 1.06 -7.74 1.72
CA PHE A 81 1.40 -7.01 0.50
C PHE A 81 1.03 -7.83 -0.75
N ASN A 82 1.48 -9.09 -0.82
CA ASN A 82 1.20 -9.96 -1.97
C ASN A 82 -0.31 -10.19 -2.17
N GLU A 83 -1.08 -10.41 -1.10
CA GLU A 83 -2.55 -10.54 -1.17
C GLU A 83 -3.22 -9.24 -1.65
N GLU A 84 -2.77 -8.09 -1.16
CA GLU A 84 -3.30 -6.77 -1.51
C GLU A 84 -2.97 -6.38 -2.95
N LEU A 85 -1.74 -6.64 -3.40
CA LEU A 85 -1.32 -6.41 -4.77
C LEU A 85 -2.11 -7.29 -5.74
N ALA A 86 -2.25 -8.59 -5.44
CA ALA A 86 -3.01 -9.51 -6.28
C ALA A 86 -4.49 -9.09 -6.40
N TRP A 87 -5.09 -8.63 -5.29
CA TRP A 87 -6.44 -8.08 -5.29
C TRP A 87 -6.51 -6.80 -6.15
N LEU A 88 -5.58 -5.86 -5.96
CA LEU A 88 -5.56 -4.57 -6.66
C LEU A 88 -5.45 -4.77 -8.18
N GLU A 89 -4.49 -5.59 -8.64
CA GLU A 89 -4.36 -5.92 -10.05
C GLU A 89 -5.59 -6.65 -10.59
N GLY A 90 -6.20 -7.50 -9.77
CA GLY A 90 -7.46 -8.16 -10.08
C GLY A 90 -8.61 -7.19 -10.33
N GLU A 91 -8.75 -6.17 -9.49
CA GLU A 91 -9.77 -5.12 -9.66
C GLU A 91 -9.47 -4.24 -10.88
N ILE A 92 -8.21 -3.86 -11.12
CA ILE A 92 -7.80 -3.08 -12.29
C ILE A 92 -8.20 -3.81 -13.59
N ARG A 93 -8.01 -5.13 -13.66
CA ARG A 93 -8.40 -5.93 -14.84
C ARG A 93 -9.91 -5.96 -15.11
N LYS A 94 -10.74 -5.73 -14.09
CA LYS A 94 -12.21 -5.73 -14.22
C LYS A 94 -12.76 -4.36 -14.63
N VAL A 95 -11.93 -3.32 -14.63
CA VAL A 95 -12.37 -1.96 -14.97
C VAL A 95 -12.66 -1.85 -16.46
N GLU A 96 -13.76 -1.17 -16.79
CA GLU A 96 -14.15 -0.92 -18.18
C GLU A 96 -13.11 -0.09 -18.92
N LYS A 97 -12.99 -0.32 -20.24
CA LYS A 97 -11.93 0.27 -21.06
C LYS A 97 -11.85 1.78 -20.93
N ASN A 98 -12.87 2.56 -20.55
CA ASN A 98 -12.79 4.03 -20.42
C ASN A 98 -13.13 4.58 -19.04
N GLN A 99 -13.22 3.72 -18.03
CA GLN A 99 -13.52 4.14 -16.67
C GLN A 99 -12.23 4.64 -15.98
N PRO A 100 -12.21 5.86 -15.41
CA PRO A 100 -11.05 6.36 -14.66
C PRO A 100 -10.81 5.55 -13.39
N ILE A 101 -9.55 5.29 -13.07
CA ILE A 101 -9.12 4.53 -11.89
C ILE A 101 -8.36 5.43 -10.91
N LEU A 102 -8.88 5.52 -9.70
CA LEU A 102 -8.21 6.11 -8.54
C LEU A 102 -7.79 4.98 -7.59
N VAL A 103 -6.49 4.89 -7.32
CA VAL A 103 -5.94 4.00 -6.28
C VAL A 103 -5.66 4.82 -5.03
N VAL A 104 -6.04 4.28 -3.86
CA VAL A 104 -5.78 4.87 -2.55
C VAL A 104 -5.09 3.85 -1.67
N THR A 105 -3.86 4.13 -1.25
CA THR A 105 -3.07 3.25 -0.38
C THR A 105 -2.47 3.98 0.80
N HIS A 106 -2.02 3.24 1.81
CA HIS A 106 -1.18 3.82 2.85
C HIS A 106 0.28 3.91 2.38
N HIS A 107 0.91 2.80 1.99
CA HIS A 107 2.31 2.82 1.54
C HIS A 107 2.44 3.30 0.10
N THR A 108 3.67 3.67 -0.27
CA THR A 108 3.96 4.37 -1.52
C THR A 108 4.32 3.39 -2.66
N PRO A 109 3.90 3.69 -3.90
CA PRO A 109 4.03 2.77 -5.05
C PRO A 109 5.32 2.95 -5.86
N LEU A 110 6.23 3.81 -5.42
CA LEU A 110 7.47 4.10 -6.12
C LEU A 110 8.60 4.27 -5.10
N LEU A 111 9.81 3.88 -5.49
CA LEU A 111 11.04 4.05 -4.68
C LEU A 111 11.61 5.48 -4.75
N GLN A 112 11.20 6.26 -5.75
CA GLN A 112 11.70 7.61 -6.01
C GLN A 112 10.55 8.61 -6.05
N GLY A 113 10.81 9.83 -5.58
CA GLY A 113 9.85 10.95 -5.61
C GLY A 113 8.75 10.89 -4.55
N THR A 114 8.64 9.79 -3.81
CA THR A 114 7.60 9.52 -2.80
C THR A 114 8.08 9.68 -1.35
N SER A 115 9.31 10.12 -1.15
CA SER A 115 9.91 10.38 0.16
C SER A 115 10.80 11.63 0.11
N HIS A 116 11.10 12.19 1.29
CA HIS A 116 11.93 13.39 1.37
C HIS A 116 13.31 13.13 0.71
N PRO A 117 13.86 14.06 -0.12
CA PRO A 117 15.08 13.82 -0.89
C PRO A 117 16.32 13.35 -0.10
N ARG A 118 16.38 13.68 1.20
CA ARG A 118 17.43 13.20 2.12
C ARG A 118 17.43 11.68 2.34
N PHE A 119 16.30 11.02 2.08
CA PHE A 119 16.09 9.57 2.17
C PHE A 119 16.02 8.93 0.78
N LYS A 120 16.60 9.59 -0.24
CA LYS A 120 16.63 9.06 -1.60
C LYS A 120 17.22 7.66 -1.60
N TRP A 121 16.48 6.76 -2.21
CA TRP A 121 16.91 5.39 -2.38
C TRP A 121 17.78 5.27 -3.65
N PRO A 122 19.04 4.84 -3.56
CA PRO A 122 19.88 4.58 -4.73
C PRO A 122 19.43 3.38 -5.61
N GLY A 123 18.29 2.74 -5.31
CA GLY A 123 17.78 1.52 -5.95
C GLY A 123 17.75 0.33 -5.00
N ALA A 124 16.76 -0.58 -5.15
CA ALA A 124 16.52 -1.70 -4.24
C ALA A 124 17.77 -2.55 -3.94
N ASP A 125 18.64 -2.72 -4.93
CA ASP A 125 19.87 -3.53 -4.84
C ASP A 125 21.16 -2.67 -4.93
N GLY A 126 21.06 -1.36 -4.73
CA GLY A 126 22.20 -0.45 -4.80
C GLY A 126 23.12 -0.58 -3.57
N PRO A 127 24.45 -0.38 -3.72
CA PRO A 127 25.37 -0.35 -2.58
C PRO A 127 24.95 0.76 -1.60
N ASN A 128 25.00 0.46 -0.29
CA ASN A 128 24.56 1.33 0.81
C ASN A 128 23.04 1.58 0.91
N THR A 129 22.22 0.72 0.30
CA THR A 129 20.79 0.70 0.61
C THR A 129 20.56 0.20 2.02
N HIS A 130 19.95 1.02 2.87
CA HIS A 130 19.45 0.57 4.17
C HIS A 130 18.26 -0.37 3.91
N LEU A 131 18.33 -1.64 4.35
CA LEU A 131 17.29 -2.64 4.03
C LEU A 131 15.92 -2.23 4.62
N ALA A 132 15.92 -1.45 5.70
CA ALA A 132 14.70 -0.84 6.24
C ALA A 132 13.91 0.01 5.22
N ASN A 133 14.53 0.50 4.14
CA ASN A 133 13.82 1.23 3.09
C ASN A 133 12.70 0.39 2.44
N HIS A 134 12.85 -0.94 2.39
CA HIS A 134 11.81 -1.86 1.91
C HIS A 134 10.50 -1.79 2.71
N CYS A 135 10.51 -1.19 3.90
CA CYS A 135 9.32 -1.07 4.69
C CYS A 135 8.42 0.13 4.31
N PHE A 136 8.92 1.06 3.48
CA PHE A 136 8.23 2.34 3.20
C PHE A 136 7.65 2.44 1.78
N SER A 137 8.31 1.81 0.83
CA SER A 137 8.04 1.96 -0.59
C SER A 137 8.26 0.66 -1.34
N THR A 138 7.50 0.43 -2.39
CA THR A 138 7.70 -0.70 -3.31
C THR A 138 7.61 -0.20 -4.74
N ASP A 139 8.46 -0.69 -5.63
CA ASP A 139 8.36 -0.33 -7.05
C ASP A 139 7.16 -1.03 -7.69
N LEU A 140 6.09 -0.28 -7.89
CA LEU A 140 4.86 -0.71 -8.57
C LEU A 140 4.62 0.12 -9.83
N LYS A 141 5.68 0.57 -10.50
CA LYS A 141 5.56 1.37 -11.73
C LYS A 141 4.67 0.70 -12.78
N HIS A 142 4.74 -0.64 -12.92
CA HIS A 142 3.88 -1.41 -13.84
C HIS A 142 2.39 -1.38 -13.47
N VAL A 143 2.04 -1.21 -12.20
CA VAL A 143 0.65 -0.98 -11.75
C VAL A 143 0.26 0.47 -11.99
N LEU A 144 1.14 1.42 -11.65
CA LEU A 144 0.92 2.84 -11.85
C LEU A 144 0.60 3.18 -13.32
N GLU A 145 1.23 2.51 -14.27
CA GLU A 145 0.98 2.69 -15.71
C GLU A 145 -0.48 2.41 -16.13
N ARG A 146 -1.23 1.63 -15.34
CA ARG A 146 -2.60 1.18 -15.62
C ARG A 146 -3.69 1.98 -14.91
N VAL A 147 -3.33 2.98 -14.10
CA VAL A 147 -4.28 3.79 -13.31
C VAL A 147 -4.05 5.29 -13.52
N ASP A 148 -5.07 6.10 -13.31
CA ASP A 148 -5.05 7.55 -13.61
C ASP A 148 -4.43 8.40 -12.48
N VAL A 149 -4.76 8.04 -11.24
CA VAL A 149 -4.26 8.70 -10.03
C VAL A 149 -3.99 7.68 -8.95
N TRP A 150 -2.85 7.84 -8.27
CA TRP A 150 -2.51 7.10 -7.06
C TRP A 150 -2.31 8.06 -5.89
N VAL A 151 -3.17 7.96 -4.88
CA VAL A 151 -3.03 8.66 -3.60
C VAL A 151 -2.39 7.72 -2.60
N CYS A 152 -1.30 8.16 -1.96
CA CYS A 152 -0.59 7.39 -0.96
C CYS A 152 -0.08 8.29 0.18
N GLY A 153 0.52 7.69 1.20
CA GLY A 153 1.07 8.41 2.35
C GLY A 153 2.27 7.68 2.94
N HIS A 154 2.22 7.40 4.24
CA HIS A 154 3.22 6.64 5.01
C HIS A 154 4.58 7.35 5.22
N THR A 155 5.14 8.00 4.20
CA THR A 155 6.46 8.64 4.27
C THR A 155 6.46 10.02 4.95
N HIS A 156 5.28 10.55 5.24
CA HIS A 156 5.06 11.90 5.80
C HIS A 156 5.73 13.00 4.96
N PHE A 157 5.84 12.76 3.65
CA PHE A 157 6.38 13.70 2.70
C PHE A 157 5.31 14.06 1.68
N ASN A 158 5.20 15.35 1.37
CA ASN A 158 4.20 15.88 0.46
C ASN A 158 4.79 15.90 -0.94
N PHE A 159 4.04 15.36 -1.90
CA PHE A 159 4.46 15.32 -3.29
C PHE A 159 3.24 15.27 -4.21
N ASP A 160 3.41 15.83 -5.39
CA ASP A 160 2.45 15.77 -6.49
C ASP A 160 3.24 15.82 -7.79
N PHE A 161 3.31 14.69 -8.48
CA PHE A 161 4.03 14.60 -9.73
C PHE A 161 3.38 13.60 -10.67
N ARG A 162 3.79 13.66 -11.94
CA ARG A 162 3.43 12.70 -12.96
C ARG A 162 4.66 11.93 -13.37
N GLU A 163 4.59 10.61 -13.31
CA GLU A 163 5.61 9.75 -13.90
C GLU A 163 5.51 9.82 -15.44
N ALA A 164 6.63 9.95 -16.15
CA ALA A 164 6.67 10.07 -17.62
C ALA A 164 6.29 8.73 -18.30
N ARG A 165 5.47 8.75 -19.37
CA ARG A 165 4.69 7.56 -19.82
C ARG A 165 4.81 7.19 -21.31
N LYS A 166 4.46 5.92 -21.58
CA LYS A 166 3.62 5.47 -22.72
C LYS A 166 2.29 4.91 -22.18
N GLY A 167 1.21 5.71 -21.99
CA GLY A 167 -0.09 5.20 -21.49
C GLY A 167 -0.99 6.17 -20.69
N ARG A 168 -2.00 5.64 -19.95
CA ARG A 168 -3.04 6.39 -19.18
C ARG A 168 -2.56 7.08 -17.89
N GLY A 169 -2.11 8.34 -17.96
CA GLY A 169 -1.93 9.36 -16.87
C GLY A 169 -1.54 8.92 -15.44
N GLY A 170 -0.39 9.35 -14.89
CA GLY A 170 0.30 8.68 -13.75
C GLY A 170 0.66 9.61 -12.65
N ARG A 171 -0.38 10.30 -12.18
CA ARG A 171 -0.23 11.25 -11.11
C ARG A 171 -0.13 10.49 -9.81
N VAL A 172 0.93 10.74 -9.06
CA VAL A 172 1.11 10.22 -7.70
C VAL A 172 1.05 11.41 -6.76
N VAL A 173 0.20 11.30 -5.74
CA VAL A 173 -0.08 12.41 -4.80
C VAL A 173 -0.03 11.92 -3.37
N SER A 174 0.55 12.74 -2.50
CA SER A 174 0.50 12.65 -1.04
C SER A 174 0.25 14.05 -0.48
N ASN A 175 -0.51 14.13 0.62
CA ASN A 175 -0.83 15.38 1.31
C ASN A 175 -0.02 15.55 2.59
#